data_AF-A0A060CLA2-F1
#
_entry.id   AF-A0A060CLA2-F1
#
_cell.length_a   1.000
_cell.length_b   1.000
_cell.length_c   1.000
_cell.angle_alpha   90.00
_cell.angle_beta   90.00
_cell.angle_gamma   90.00
#
_symmetry.space_group_name_H-M   'P 1'
#
loop_
_entity.id
_entity.type
_entity.pdbx_description
1 polymer ?
#
loop_
_entity_poly.entity_id
_entity_poly.type
_entity_poly.pdbx_seq_one_letter_code
_entity_poly.pdbx_strand_id
1 'polypeptide(L)' 'MSQRDRNFDKAMSIYEMHIGSWRGKEGNYLVRYEDLADALIKYCHDMGYTHVEFMPLTSYPYDGSWG' A
#
# COMPACT_ATOMS: atom_id res chain seq x y z
N MET A 1 22.16 4.45 2.80
CA MET A 1 21.29 5.64 3.01
C MET A 1 21.84 6.94 2.37
N SER A 2 23.07 6.97 1.83
CA SER A 2 23.76 8.18 1.31
C SER A 2 23.16 8.83 0.04
N GLN A 3 22.08 8.31 -0.54
CA GLN A 3 21.49 8.79 -1.81
C GLN A 3 19.99 9.15 -1.68
N ARG A 4 19.45 9.27 -0.46
CA ARG A 4 18.05 9.69 -0.29
C ARG A 4 17.94 11.20 -0.52
N ASP A 5 17.18 11.55 -1.54
CA ASP A 5 16.77 12.90 -1.91
C ASP A 5 15.26 13.05 -1.60
N ARG A 6 14.78 14.28 -1.39
CA ARG A 6 13.37 14.56 -1.05
C ARG A 6 12.43 14.39 -2.25
N ASN A 7 12.96 14.34 -3.47
CA ASN A 7 12.21 14.11 -4.72
C ASN A 7 11.05 15.12 -4.97
N PHE A 8 11.13 16.34 -4.44
CA PHE A 8 10.07 17.35 -4.63
C PHE A 8 9.98 17.87 -6.07
N ASP A 9 11.04 17.71 -6.84
CA ASP A 9 11.23 18.15 -8.22
C ASP A 9 11.04 17.02 -9.25
N LYS A 10 10.67 15.82 -8.81
CA LYS A 10 10.50 14.63 -9.68
C LYS A 10 9.04 14.31 -9.90
N ALA A 11 8.75 13.58 -10.97
CA ALA A 11 7.39 13.14 -11.28
C ALA A 11 6.82 12.26 -10.14
N MET A 12 5.60 12.58 -9.73
CA MET A 12 4.90 11.89 -8.64
C MET A 12 3.65 11.20 -9.19
N SER A 13 3.55 9.89 -8.95
CA SER A 13 2.38 9.09 -9.25
C SER A 13 2.12 8.18 -8.06
N ILE A 14 0.97 8.37 -7.44
CA ILE A 14 0.61 7.74 -6.16
C ILE A 14 -0.40 6.63 -6.42
N TYR A 15 -0.10 5.44 -5.88
CA TYR A 15 -1.05 4.36 -5.77
C TYR A 15 -1.70 4.39 -4.39
N GLU A 16 -2.88 4.96 -4.29
CA GLU A 16 -3.69 4.94 -3.06
C GLU A 16 -4.34 3.56 -2.89
N MET A 17 -4.29 3.00 -1.69
CA MET A 17 -4.87 1.69 -1.41
C MET A 17 -5.34 1.49 0.03
N HIS A 18 -6.36 0.66 0.18
CA HIS A 18 -6.79 0.07 1.44
C HIS A 18 -6.31 -1.38 1.54
N ILE A 19 -5.48 -1.69 2.55
CA ILE A 19 -4.83 -3.00 2.68
C ILE A 19 -5.84 -4.14 2.82
N GLY A 20 -6.93 -3.91 3.56
CA GLY A 20 -7.94 -4.94 3.81
C GLY A 20 -8.76 -5.33 2.58
N SER A 21 -8.77 -4.51 1.52
CA SER A 21 -9.59 -4.75 0.32
C SER A 21 -8.78 -4.87 -0.98
N TRP A 22 -7.46 -4.67 -0.93
CA TRP A 22 -6.62 -4.67 -2.14
C TRP A 22 -6.56 -6.04 -2.83
N ARG A 23 -6.29 -7.09 -2.06
CA ARG A 23 -6.20 -8.46 -2.58
C ARG A 23 -6.98 -9.38 -1.65
N GLY A 24 -8.22 -9.68 -2.03
CA GLY A 24 -9.06 -10.61 -1.29
C GLY A 24 -8.43 -12.00 -1.23
N LYS A 25 -8.21 -12.52 -0.03
CA LYS A 25 -8.04 -13.96 0.18
C LYS A 25 -9.42 -14.61 0.15
N GLU A 26 -9.54 -15.78 -0.48
CA GLU A 26 -10.69 -16.64 -0.21
C GLU A 26 -10.64 -17.08 1.25
N GLY A 27 -11.74 -16.84 1.97
CA GLY A 27 -11.80 -17.06 3.42
C GLY A 27 -11.41 -15.81 4.20
N ASN A 28 -12.10 -15.63 5.33
CA ASN A 28 -12.17 -14.47 6.22
C ASN A 28 -10.83 -14.07 6.92
N TYR A 29 -9.70 -14.23 6.25
CA TYR A 29 -8.38 -14.00 6.80
C TYR A 29 -7.90 -12.59 6.49
N LEU A 30 -7.60 -11.85 7.57
CA LEU A 30 -6.81 -10.63 7.53
C LEU A 30 -5.49 -10.92 6.81
N VAL A 31 -5.20 -10.11 5.79
CA VAL A 31 -3.95 -10.20 5.04
C VAL A 31 -2.84 -9.66 5.93
N ARG A 32 -1.82 -10.49 6.19
CA ARG A 32 -0.62 -10.05 6.89
C ARG A 32 0.19 -9.11 6.00
N TYR A 33 0.79 -8.08 6.59
CA TYR A 33 1.62 -7.12 5.86
C TYR A 33 2.76 -7.79 5.09
N GLU A 34 3.36 -8.80 5.70
CA GLU A 34 4.49 -9.54 5.12
C GLU A 34 4.07 -10.35 3.89
N ASP A 35 2.85 -10.91 3.90
CA ASP A 35 2.30 -11.66 2.76
C ASP A 35 1.97 -10.72 1.58
N LEU A 36 1.72 -9.45 1.86
CA LEU A 36 1.32 -8.45 0.87
C LEU A 36 2.50 -7.79 0.15
N ALA A 37 3.61 -7.61 0.87
CA ALA A 37 4.72 -6.76 0.46
C ALA A 37 5.26 -7.13 -0.93
N ASP A 38 5.60 -8.41 -1.15
CA ASP A 38 6.19 -8.86 -2.42
C ASP A 38 5.24 -8.64 -3.60
N ALA A 39 3.95 -8.93 -3.41
CA ALA A 39 2.95 -8.75 -4.45
C ALA A 39 2.71 -7.27 -4.77
N LEU A 40 2.62 -6.43 -3.73
CA LEU A 40 2.35 -5.00 -3.85
C LEU A 40 3.50 -4.29 -4.53
N ILE A 41 4.73 -4.53 -4.06
CA ILE A 41 5.93 -3.92 -4.64
C ILE A 41 6.05 -4.28 -6.12
N LYS A 42 5.84 -5.57 -6.46
CA LYS A 42 5.87 -6.01 -7.85
C LYS A 42 4.81 -5.29 -8.70
N TYR A 43 3.56 -5.24 -8.25
CA TYR A 43 2.48 -4.57 -8.97
C TYR A 43 2.77 -3.07 -9.18
N CYS A 44 3.19 -2.37 -8.13
CA CYS A 44 3.49 -0.94 -8.22
C CYS A 44 4.65 -0.67 -9.18
N HIS A 45 5.68 -1.51 -9.16
CA HIS A 45 6.81 -1.42 -10.08
C HIS A 45 6.40 -1.67 -11.54
N ASP A 46 5.63 -2.73 -11.79
CA ASP A 46 5.16 -3.08 -13.14
C ASP A 46 4.27 -1.97 -13.74
N MET A 47 3.47 -1.31 -12.90
CA MET A 47 2.57 -0.22 -13.30
C MET A 47 3.25 1.16 -13.35
N GLY A 48 4.49 1.28 -12.87
CA GLY A 48 5.25 2.52 -12.92
C GLY A 48 4.85 3.58 -11.88
N TYR A 49 4.20 3.19 -10.78
CA TYR A 49 3.92 4.10 -9.67
C TYR A 49 5.21 4.46 -8.93
N THR A 50 5.28 5.70 -8.42
CA THR A 50 6.47 6.16 -7.68
C THR A 50 6.27 6.12 -6.17
N HIS A 51 5.02 6.16 -5.71
CA HIS A 51 4.65 6.14 -4.29
C HIS A 51 3.43 5.26 -4.06
N VAL A 52 3.30 4.75 -2.84
CA VAL A 52 2.10 4.08 -2.33
C VAL A 52 1.57 4.90 -1.17
N GLU A 53 0.28 5.20 -1.19
CA GLU A 53 -0.43 5.85 -0.11
C GLU A 53 -1.38 4.85 0.53
N PHE A 54 -1.27 4.67 1.84
CA PHE A 54 -2.14 3.78 2.57
C PHE A 54 -3.27 4.58 3.21
N MET A 55 -4.49 4.05 3.06
CA MET A 55 -5.57 4.38 3.98
C MET A 55 -5.15 4.09 5.44
N PRO A 56 -5.81 4.70 6.45
CA PRO A 56 -5.33 4.65 7.83
C PRO A 56 -5.04 3.23 8.32
N LEU A 57 -3.79 3.03 8.77
CA LEU A 57 -3.29 1.73 9.28
C LEU A 57 -3.43 1.61 10.81
N THR A 58 -3.78 2.70 11.47
CA THR A 58 -4.00 2.74 12.91
C THR A 58 -5.19 1.87 13.30
N SER A 59 -5.17 1.25 14.48
CA SER A 59 -6.29 0.45 14.98
C SER A 59 -7.58 1.26 15.04
N TYR A 60 -8.67 0.63 14.60
CA TYR A 60 -9.99 1.25 14.52
C TYR A 60 -11.08 0.21 14.86
N PRO A 61 -12.25 0.63 15.37
CA PRO A 61 -13.25 -0.30 15.88
C PRO A 61 -14.21 -0.84 14.82
N TYR A 62 -14.23 -0.27 13.60
CA TYR A 62 -15.24 -0.60 12.59
C TYR A 62 -14.65 -0.70 11.19
N ASP A 63 -14.58 -1.91 10.63
CA ASP A 63 -13.97 -2.17 9.30
C ASP A 63 -14.50 -1.28 8.17
N GLY A 64 -15.78 -0.89 8.23
CA GLY A 64 -16.42 -0.01 7.25
C GLY A 64 -16.01 1.47 7.33
N SER A 65 -15.21 1.89 8.31
CA SER A 65 -14.59 3.24 8.30
C SER A 65 -13.44 3.34 7.31
N TRP A 66 -12.92 2.20 6.84
CA TRP A 66 -11.72 2.08 6.01
C TRP A 66 -10.41 2.46 6.72
N GLY A 67 -10.37 2.20 8.03
CA GLY A 67 -9.33 2.73 8.91
C GLY A 67 -9.86 3.92 9.66
#